data_AF-A0A8J4DDF8-F1
#
_entry.id   AF-A0A8J4DDF8-F1
#
_cell.length_a   1.000
_cell.length_b   1.000
_cell.length_c   1.000
_cell.angle_alpha   90.00
_cell.angle_beta   90.00
_cell.angle_gamma   90.00
#
_symmetry.space_group_name_H-M   'P 1'
#
loop_
_entity.id
_entity.type
_entity.pdbx_description
1 polymer ?
#
loop_
_entity_poly.entity_id
_entity_poly.type
_entity_poly.pdbx_seq_one_letter_code
_entity_poly.pdbx_strand_id
1 'polypeptide(L)'
;MPPYIIMPLFILSFLLLPTLSYASDDGPRVENLTETEIKYAHIYYYYNLTEHILPARDGDVSSGGYKFFIPAPERMAGITYVGHAARFRMVLERARKGERLRIGAIGGSITAGQGVGGARFTYIKKFIDWLNIVMPPNDTSGSPTAQQANFPTPSVDGANGTHPQHDFVNGAVPGTESAYSSSCLHHHLIPEPDLVFVDYAVSDLPSAPWTSEGHIRRPMERLVRKVLDLPTRPAVVLVNMFAMGPSYGKYWYTAERDFMEFATYYSLPAVSLKAAVLPAAYAGGPEKLALGAIFNGGLNHPGRGGHVVVFEVLVTLVMKTQRRFWRP
;
A
#
# COMPACT_ATOMS: atom_id res chain seq x y z
N MET A 1 -0.17 3.59 64.94
CA MET A 1 -1.12 2.91 64.03
C MET A 1 -1.67 3.95 63.06
N PRO A 2 -1.19 3.99 61.81
CA PRO A 2 -1.76 4.88 60.78
C PRO A 2 -2.94 4.21 60.06
N PRO A 3 -3.90 4.97 59.52
CA PRO A 3 -5.09 4.41 58.89
C PRO A 3 -4.79 3.87 57.50
N TYR A 4 -5.39 2.71 57.20
CA TYR A 4 -5.35 2.03 55.91
C TYR A 4 -6.10 2.85 54.85
N ILE A 5 -5.41 3.25 53.80
CA ILE A 5 -6.03 3.77 52.57
C ILE A 5 -6.47 2.58 51.74
N ILE A 6 -7.78 2.41 51.59
CA ILE A 6 -8.39 1.43 50.70
C ILE A 6 -8.28 1.98 49.27
N MET A 7 -7.42 1.38 48.43
CA MET A 7 -7.44 1.61 46.97
C MET A 7 -8.74 1.03 46.39
N PRO A 8 -9.50 1.77 45.58
CA PRO A 8 -10.61 1.17 44.86
C PRO A 8 -10.06 0.25 43.77
N LEU A 9 -10.55 -0.99 43.79
CA LEU A 9 -10.36 -1.99 42.75
C LEU A 9 -10.96 -1.43 41.44
N PHE A 10 -10.13 -0.91 40.54
CA PHE A 10 -10.58 -0.62 39.18
C PHE A 10 -10.86 -1.95 38.50
N ILE A 11 -12.15 -2.28 38.40
CA ILE A 11 -12.64 -3.34 37.52
C ILE A 11 -12.18 -2.97 36.11
N LEU A 12 -11.27 -3.78 35.57
CA LEU A 12 -10.82 -3.72 34.19
C LEU A 12 -12.01 -4.10 33.31
N SER A 13 -12.86 -3.13 32.99
CA SER A 13 -13.83 -3.28 31.90
C SER A 13 -13.01 -3.50 30.64
N PHE A 14 -12.96 -4.75 30.17
CA PHE A 14 -12.60 -5.08 28.80
C PHE A 14 -13.56 -4.30 27.90
N LEU A 15 -13.18 -3.08 27.54
CA LEU A 15 -13.70 -2.41 26.37
C LEU A 15 -13.36 -3.34 25.21
N LEU A 16 -14.37 -4.04 24.72
CA LEU A 16 -14.40 -4.58 23.37
C LEU A 16 -13.94 -3.44 22.46
N LEU A 17 -12.66 -3.47 22.07
CA LEU A 17 -12.16 -2.69 20.95
C LEU A 17 -13.15 -2.93 19.81
N PRO A 18 -13.74 -1.87 19.22
CA PRO A 18 -14.63 -2.07 18.10
C PRO A 18 -13.89 -2.93 17.10
N THR A 19 -14.52 -4.05 16.75
CA THR A 19 -14.09 -5.00 15.73
C THR A 19 -13.52 -4.22 14.56
N LEU A 20 -12.42 -4.72 14.01
CA LEU A 20 -11.80 -4.28 12.75
C LEU A 20 -12.90 -3.87 11.75
N SER A 21 -13.29 -2.60 11.71
CA SER A 21 -14.44 -2.18 10.92
C SER A 21 -13.95 -1.96 9.51
N TYR A 22 -13.75 -3.05 8.79
CA TYR A 22 -13.74 -3.01 7.34
C TYR A 22 -15.03 -2.32 6.89
N ALA A 23 -14.96 -1.43 5.90
CA ALA A 23 -16.19 -1.06 5.19
C ALA A 23 -16.87 -2.37 4.77
N SER A 24 -18.19 -2.50 4.95
CA SER A 24 -18.85 -3.73 4.50
C SER A 24 -18.69 -3.85 2.98
N ASP A 25 -18.62 -5.08 2.47
CA ASP A 25 -18.50 -5.34 1.03
C ASP A 25 -19.84 -5.15 0.29
N ASP A 26 -20.82 -4.51 0.91
CA ASP A 26 -22.18 -4.38 0.40
C ASP A 26 -22.34 -3.21 -0.61
N GLY A 27 -21.28 -2.43 -0.86
CA GLY A 27 -21.30 -1.32 -1.81
C GLY A 27 -20.43 -0.13 -1.38
N PRO A 28 -20.24 0.86 -2.27
CA PRO A 28 -19.58 2.09 -1.89
C PRO A 28 -20.45 2.85 -0.90
N ARG A 29 -19.81 3.47 0.10
CA ARG A 29 -20.47 4.52 0.90
C ARG A 29 -20.67 5.73 0.00
N VAL A 30 -21.90 6.22 -0.03
CA VAL A 30 -22.36 7.26 -0.96
C VAL A 30 -23.10 8.39 -0.26
N GLU A 31 -23.21 8.32 1.07
CA GLU A 31 -23.86 9.35 1.87
C GLU A 31 -23.11 10.67 1.72
N ASN A 32 -23.85 11.76 1.48
CA ASN A 32 -23.31 13.12 1.32
C ASN A 32 -22.34 13.29 0.14
N LEU A 33 -22.40 12.43 -0.87
CA LEU A 33 -21.64 12.57 -2.11
C LEU A 33 -22.45 13.29 -3.19
N THR A 34 -21.78 14.07 -4.04
CA THR A 34 -22.37 14.60 -5.27
C THR A 34 -22.66 13.49 -6.29
N GLU A 35 -23.53 13.73 -7.27
CA GLU A 35 -23.81 12.73 -8.33
C GLU A 35 -22.55 12.24 -9.06
N THR A 36 -21.62 13.16 -9.30
CA THR A 36 -20.33 12.84 -9.93
C THR A 36 -19.48 11.95 -9.02
N GLU A 37 -19.44 12.23 -7.72
CA GLU A 37 -18.72 11.40 -6.74
C GLU A 37 -19.38 10.03 -6.57
N ILE A 38 -20.71 9.94 -6.59
CA ILE A 38 -21.44 8.66 -6.57
C ILE A 38 -21.05 7.82 -7.79
N LYS A 39 -21.08 8.41 -8.99
CA LYS A 39 -20.66 7.73 -10.23
C LYS A 39 -19.24 7.16 -10.09
N TYR A 40 -18.27 7.97 -9.67
CA TYR A 40 -16.89 7.49 -9.52
C TYR A 40 -16.74 6.49 -8.39
N ALA A 41 -17.46 6.65 -7.28
CA ALA A 41 -17.46 5.72 -6.17
C ALA A 41 -17.89 4.32 -6.65
N HIS A 42 -18.95 4.22 -7.46
CA HIS A 42 -19.35 2.96 -8.07
C HIS A 42 -18.32 2.41 -9.05
N ILE A 43 -17.73 3.25 -9.91
CA ILE A 43 -16.67 2.80 -10.85
C ILE A 43 -15.48 2.21 -10.09
N TYR A 44 -15.00 2.90 -9.05
CA TYR A 44 -13.91 2.38 -8.22
C TYR A 44 -14.34 1.14 -7.43
N TYR A 45 -15.61 1.07 -7.04
CA TYR A 45 -16.12 -0.08 -6.30
C TYR A 45 -16.08 -1.34 -7.14
N TYR A 46 -16.61 -1.28 -8.35
CA TYR A 46 -16.63 -2.41 -9.30
C TYR A 46 -15.37 -2.49 -10.17
N TYR A 47 -14.29 -1.82 -9.75
CA TYR A 47 -13.03 -1.81 -10.48
C TYR A 47 -12.49 -3.23 -10.68
N ASN A 48 -12.50 -3.70 -11.93
CA ASN A 48 -12.03 -5.01 -12.32
C ASN A 48 -10.65 -4.91 -13.00
N LEU A 49 -9.65 -5.52 -12.38
CA LEU A 49 -8.27 -5.45 -12.87
C LEU A 49 -8.13 -5.97 -14.31
N THR A 50 -8.78 -7.09 -14.65
CA THR A 50 -8.55 -7.79 -15.93
C THR A 50 -9.04 -7.01 -17.14
N GLU A 51 -10.04 -6.14 -16.97
CA GLU A 51 -10.56 -5.24 -18.02
C GLU A 51 -9.57 -4.14 -18.42
N HIS A 52 -8.57 -3.89 -17.59
CA HIS A 52 -7.57 -2.85 -17.79
C HIS A 52 -6.22 -3.38 -18.28
N ILE A 53 -6.05 -4.69 -18.38
CA ILE A 53 -4.83 -5.29 -18.91
C ILE A 53 -4.91 -5.29 -20.43
N LEU A 54 -3.90 -4.71 -21.08
CA LEU A 54 -3.78 -4.67 -22.52
C LEU A 54 -3.19 -6.01 -23.01
N PRO A 55 -3.74 -6.58 -24.09
CA PRO A 55 -3.17 -7.79 -24.67
C PRO A 55 -1.74 -7.54 -25.14
N ALA A 56 -0.89 -8.57 -25.01
CA ALA A 56 0.46 -8.57 -25.55
C ALA A 56 0.41 -8.24 -27.04
N ARG A 57 1.11 -7.18 -27.48
CA ARG A 57 1.30 -6.90 -28.90
C ARG A 57 2.42 -7.83 -29.38
N ASP A 58 2.16 -8.62 -30.43
CA ASP A 58 3.16 -9.40 -31.15
C ASP A 58 3.97 -10.41 -30.29
N GLY A 59 3.32 -11.18 -29.42
CA GLY A 59 3.94 -12.30 -28.71
C GLY A 59 4.87 -11.92 -27.55
N ASP A 60 5.01 -10.63 -27.24
CA ASP A 60 5.76 -10.15 -26.07
C ASP A 60 4.83 -9.90 -24.86
N VAL A 61 4.65 -10.95 -24.05
CA VAL A 61 3.90 -10.88 -22.78
C VAL A 61 4.60 -10.00 -21.74
N SER A 62 5.89 -9.69 -21.91
CA SER A 62 6.65 -8.81 -20.99
C SER A 62 6.27 -7.33 -21.11
N SER A 63 5.47 -6.98 -22.11
CA SER A 63 4.97 -5.62 -22.34
C SER A 63 3.60 -5.34 -21.74
N GLY A 64 2.89 -6.37 -21.24
CA GLY A 64 1.45 -6.46 -20.88
C GLY A 64 0.82 -5.17 -20.35
N GLY A 65 0.62 -4.21 -21.26
CA GLY A 65 0.41 -2.82 -20.91
C GLY A 65 -0.81 -2.65 -20.02
N TYR A 66 -0.89 -1.56 -19.31
CA TYR A 66 -2.01 -1.30 -18.41
C TYR A 66 -2.75 -0.05 -18.89
N LYS A 67 -4.07 -0.18 -19.08
CA LYS A 67 -4.97 0.91 -19.45
C LYS A 67 -5.34 1.67 -18.18
N PHE A 68 -4.59 2.73 -17.91
CA PHE A 68 -4.81 3.58 -16.75
C PHE A 68 -6.18 4.24 -16.76
N PHE A 69 -6.87 4.13 -15.62
CA PHE A 69 -8.07 4.90 -15.33
C PHE A 69 -7.72 6.29 -14.80
N ILE A 70 -6.66 6.39 -13.98
CA ILE A 70 -6.17 7.65 -13.42
C ILE A 70 -5.33 8.38 -14.48
N PRO A 71 -5.54 9.69 -14.70
CA PRO A 71 -4.80 10.42 -15.72
C PRO A 71 -3.30 10.48 -15.40
N ALA A 72 -2.51 10.69 -16.47
CA ALA A 72 -1.05 10.62 -16.36
C ALA A 72 -0.45 11.68 -15.42
N PRO A 73 -0.89 12.95 -15.41
CA PRO A 73 -0.36 13.96 -14.50
C PRO A 73 -0.44 13.54 -13.02
N GLU A 74 -1.59 13.02 -12.58
CA GLU A 74 -1.85 12.58 -11.20
C GLU A 74 -0.97 11.40 -10.83
N ARG A 75 -0.85 10.40 -11.72
CA ARG A 75 0.02 9.24 -11.47
C ARG A 75 1.48 9.63 -11.40
N MET A 76 1.92 10.56 -12.26
CA MET A 76 3.30 11.05 -12.25
C MET A 76 3.60 11.88 -10.99
N ALA A 77 2.64 12.71 -10.55
CA ALA A 77 2.72 13.45 -9.29
C ALA A 77 2.76 12.51 -8.08
N GLY A 78 2.04 11.39 -8.15
CA GLY A 78 2.05 10.34 -7.14
C GLY A 78 3.39 9.63 -6.96
N ILE A 79 4.30 9.69 -7.93
CA ILE A 79 5.67 9.17 -7.79
C ILE A 79 6.53 10.28 -7.19
N THR A 80 6.62 10.30 -5.86
CA THR A 80 7.30 11.38 -5.12
C THR A 80 8.82 11.24 -5.15
N TYR A 81 9.34 10.02 -5.26
CA TYR A 81 10.77 9.80 -5.44
C TYR A 81 11.05 8.45 -6.13
N VAL A 82 11.95 8.43 -7.10
CA VAL A 82 12.41 7.16 -7.73
C VAL A 82 13.76 6.74 -7.16
N GLY A 83 14.66 7.70 -6.93
CA GLY A 83 16.06 7.42 -6.59
C GLY A 83 16.79 6.63 -7.67
N HIS A 84 17.91 5.99 -7.30
CA HIS A 84 18.60 5.06 -8.20
C HIS A 84 17.80 3.75 -8.39
N ALA A 85 16.96 3.38 -7.42
CA ALA A 85 16.07 2.22 -7.44
C ALA A 85 16.77 0.88 -7.79
N ALA A 86 18.04 0.68 -7.44
CA ALA A 86 18.83 -0.44 -7.98
C ALA A 86 18.25 -1.81 -7.57
N ARG A 87 17.95 -2.00 -6.29
CA ARG A 87 17.34 -3.24 -5.80
C ARG A 87 15.97 -3.48 -6.43
N PHE A 88 15.17 -2.43 -6.57
CA PHE A 88 13.85 -2.52 -7.21
C PHE A 88 13.96 -2.87 -8.71
N ARG A 89 14.92 -2.29 -9.43
CA ARG A 89 15.20 -2.66 -10.84
C ARG A 89 15.62 -4.12 -10.97
N MET A 90 16.50 -4.60 -10.08
CA MET A 90 16.94 -5.99 -10.07
C MET A 90 15.78 -6.94 -9.78
N VAL A 91 14.91 -6.62 -8.81
CA VAL A 91 13.76 -7.49 -8.49
C VAL A 91 12.76 -7.55 -9.65
N LEU A 92 12.54 -6.44 -10.35
CA LEU A 92 11.69 -6.40 -11.55
C LEU A 92 12.30 -7.19 -12.71
N GLU A 93 13.61 -7.17 -12.88
CA GLU A 93 14.29 -7.97 -13.90
C GLU A 93 14.24 -9.48 -13.58
N ARG A 94 14.30 -9.85 -12.30
CA ARG A 94 14.08 -11.24 -11.83
C ARG A 94 12.66 -11.71 -12.14
N ALA A 95 11.64 -10.92 -11.79
CA ALA A 95 10.25 -11.20 -12.15
C ALA A 95 10.06 -11.34 -13.67
N ARG A 96 10.65 -10.44 -14.46
CA ARG A 96 10.59 -10.48 -15.93
C ARG A 96 11.20 -11.75 -16.52
N LYS A 97 12.21 -12.32 -15.85
CA LYS A 97 12.82 -13.62 -16.23
C LYS A 97 12.00 -14.83 -15.76
N GLY A 98 10.85 -14.60 -15.14
CA GLY A 98 9.97 -15.63 -14.59
C GLY A 98 10.46 -16.22 -13.28
N GLU A 99 11.31 -15.50 -12.53
CA GLU A 99 11.69 -15.91 -11.19
C GLU A 99 10.54 -15.66 -10.20
N ARG A 100 10.27 -16.65 -9.34
CA ARG A 100 9.31 -16.52 -8.24
C ARG A 100 9.86 -15.56 -7.18
N LEU A 101 9.17 -14.44 -6.99
CA LEU A 101 9.47 -13.48 -5.93
C LEU A 101 8.72 -13.80 -4.64
N ARG A 102 9.34 -13.43 -3.52
CA ARG A 102 8.75 -13.38 -2.17
C ARG A 102 8.52 -11.94 -1.77
N ILE A 103 7.27 -11.54 -1.66
CA ILE A 103 6.86 -10.14 -1.52
C ILE A 103 6.15 -9.94 -0.18
N GLY A 104 6.55 -8.91 0.55
CA GLY A 104 5.93 -8.51 1.81
C GLY A 104 5.34 -7.11 1.74
N ALA A 105 4.24 -6.90 2.46
CA ALA A 105 3.79 -5.55 2.80
C ALA A 105 3.58 -5.43 4.31
N ILE A 106 4.12 -4.34 4.87
CA ILE A 106 3.95 -3.98 6.27
C ILE A 106 3.37 -2.57 6.33
N GLY A 107 2.41 -2.37 7.21
CA GLY A 107 1.74 -1.09 7.36
C GLY A 107 0.65 -1.09 8.42
N GLY A 108 -0.12 -0.01 8.44
CA GLY A 108 -1.23 0.19 9.36
C GLY A 108 -2.57 -0.37 8.87
N SER A 109 -3.66 0.23 9.36
CA SER A 109 -5.03 -0.21 9.06
C SER A 109 -5.41 -0.09 7.58
N ILE A 110 -4.90 0.91 6.87
CA ILE A 110 -5.16 1.12 5.43
C ILE A 110 -4.56 -0.03 4.63
N THR A 111 -3.29 -0.36 4.88
CA THR A 111 -2.59 -1.49 4.23
C THR A 111 -3.28 -2.82 4.50
N ALA A 112 -3.80 -3.03 5.71
CA ALA A 112 -4.59 -4.22 6.07
C ALA A 112 -5.95 -4.29 5.35
N GLY A 113 -6.49 -3.15 4.90
CA GLY A 113 -7.70 -3.07 4.09
C GLY A 113 -8.90 -2.38 4.75
N GLN A 114 -8.71 -1.64 5.84
CA GLN A 114 -9.77 -0.80 6.39
C GLN A 114 -10.19 0.28 5.37
N GLY A 115 -11.49 0.57 5.30
CA GLY A 115 -12.08 1.48 4.32
C GLY A 115 -12.40 0.88 2.94
N VAL A 116 -11.77 -0.23 2.55
CA VAL A 116 -11.86 -0.76 1.17
C VAL A 116 -12.73 -2.01 0.99
N GLY A 117 -13.17 -2.63 2.08
CA GLY A 117 -13.92 -3.91 2.04
C GLY A 117 -13.08 -5.13 2.41
N GLY A 118 -11.87 -4.95 2.95
CA GLY A 118 -10.98 -6.03 3.36
C GLY A 118 -9.74 -6.20 2.47
N ALA A 119 -8.85 -7.11 2.88
CA ALA A 119 -7.52 -7.29 2.32
C ALA A 119 -7.49 -7.51 0.80
N ARG A 120 -8.52 -8.16 0.23
CA ARG A 120 -8.60 -8.47 -1.20
C ARG A 120 -8.69 -7.24 -2.11
N PHE A 121 -9.15 -6.11 -1.58
CA PHE A 121 -9.36 -4.88 -2.37
C PHE A 121 -8.26 -3.84 -2.17
N THR A 122 -7.23 -4.17 -1.38
CA THR A 122 -6.12 -3.27 -1.08
C THR A 122 -5.32 -2.92 -2.34
N TYR A 123 -4.60 -1.80 -2.26
CA TYR A 123 -3.73 -1.34 -3.35
C TYR A 123 -2.64 -2.38 -3.62
N ILE A 124 -2.16 -3.02 -2.55
CA ILE A 124 -1.09 -4.01 -2.63
C ILE A 124 -1.61 -5.30 -3.25
N LYS A 125 -2.79 -5.80 -2.86
CA LYS A 125 -3.36 -6.99 -3.50
C LYS A 125 -3.57 -6.77 -5.00
N LYS A 126 -4.11 -5.60 -5.39
CA LYS A 126 -4.24 -5.22 -6.81
C LYS A 126 -2.90 -5.20 -7.53
N PHE A 127 -1.85 -4.68 -6.89
CA PHE A 127 -0.50 -4.68 -7.45
C PHE A 127 0.06 -6.10 -7.64
N ILE A 128 -0.12 -6.98 -6.65
CA ILE A 128 0.33 -8.39 -6.74
C ILE A 128 -0.44 -9.15 -7.81
N ASP A 129 -1.75 -8.95 -7.90
CA ASP A 129 -2.58 -9.58 -8.93
C ASP A 129 -2.16 -9.11 -10.33
N TRP A 130 -1.91 -7.82 -10.49
CA TRP A 130 -1.36 -7.28 -11.74
C TRP A 130 -0.01 -7.91 -12.06
N LEU A 131 0.91 -7.97 -11.08
CA LEU A 131 2.24 -8.53 -11.25
C LEU A 131 2.19 -10.01 -11.68
N ASN A 132 1.34 -10.81 -11.05
CA ASN A 132 1.12 -12.21 -11.40
C ASN A 132 0.58 -12.41 -12.83
N ILE A 133 -0.13 -11.42 -13.39
CA ILE A 133 -0.64 -11.49 -14.75
C ILE A 133 0.44 -11.05 -15.76
N VAL A 134 1.18 -9.98 -15.46
CA VAL A 134 2.12 -9.38 -16.44
C VAL A 134 3.54 -9.93 -16.37
N MET A 135 3.94 -10.48 -15.22
CA MET A 135 5.26 -11.09 -14.98
C MET A 135 5.08 -12.38 -14.16
N PRO A 136 4.33 -13.38 -14.66
CA PRO A 136 4.11 -14.63 -13.94
C PRO A 136 5.45 -15.36 -13.72
N PRO A 137 5.62 -16.06 -12.58
CA PRO A 137 6.74 -16.98 -12.43
C PRO A 137 6.62 -18.16 -13.41
N ASN A 138 7.75 -18.72 -13.83
CA ASN A 138 7.78 -19.86 -14.75
C ASN A 138 7.42 -21.18 -14.06
N ASP A 139 7.60 -21.27 -12.74
CA ASP A 139 7.36 -22.48 -11.97
C ASP A 139 5.91 -22.54 -11.46
N THR A 140 5.30 -23.73 -11.53
CA THR A 140 3.95 -23.97 -10.99
C THR A 140 3.96 -24.41 -9.53
N SER A 141 5.14 -24.48 -8.89
CA SER A 141 5.34 -24.92 -7.49
C SER A 141 4.77 -23.97 -6.43
N GLY A 142 4.14 -22.86 -6.84
CA GLY A 142 3.47 -21.93 -5.95
C GLY A 142 2.26 -22.57 -5.28
N SER A 143 2.50 -23.18 -4.13
CA SER A 143 1.45 -23.56 -3.20
C SER A 143 1.37 -22.48 -2.12
N PRO A 144 0.17 -22.18 -1.58
CA PRO A 144 0.06 -21.21 -0.51
C PRO A 144 1.00 -21.55 0.65
N THR A 145 1.92 -20.65 1.00
CA THR A 145 2.87 -20.91 2.10
C THR A 145 2.10 -21.08 3.41
N ALA A 146 2.58 -21.89 4.36
CA ALA A 146 1.92 -22.07 5.67
C ALA A 146 1.71 -20.76 6.46
N GLN A 147 2.42 -19.68 6.11
CA GLN A 147 2.22 -18.33 6.64
C GLN A 147 1.07 -17.57 5.98
N GLN A 148 0.67 -17.91 4.76
CA GLN A 148 -0.59 -17.44 4.15
C GLN A 148 -1.83 -18.01 4.85
N ALA A 149 -1.71 -19.10 5.60
CA ALA A 149 -2.82 -19.61 6.43
C ALA A 149 -3.19 -18.67 7.58
N ASN A 150 -2.24 -17.86 8.08
CA ASN A 150 -2.47 -16.84 9.10
C ASN A 150 -2.89 -15.47 8.52
N PHE A 151 -2.74 -15.28 7.20
CA PHE A 151 -3.08 -14.06 6.47
C PHE A 151 -3.73 -14.45 5.14
N PRO A 152 -5.00 -14.91 5.14
CA PRO A 152 -5.63 -15.45 3.95
C PRO A 152 -5.72 -14.37 2.87
N THR A 153 -4.95 -14.55 1.80
CA THR A 153 -5.09 -13.81 0.55
C THR A 153 -5.97 -14.63 -0.40
N PRO A 154 -7.21 -14.20 -0.70
CA PRO A 154 -8.00 -14.86 -1.72
C PRO A 154 -7.33 -14.72 -3.10
N SER A 155 -7.27 -15.83 -3.84
CA SER A 155 -7.03 -15.84 -5.28
C SER A 155 -7.96 -14.83 -5.96
N VAL A 156 -7.48 -14.19 -7.02
CA VAL A 156 -8.26 -13.29 -7.89
C VAL A 156 -9.66 -13.86 -8.13
N ASP A 157 -10.70 -13.05 -7.92
CA ASP A 157 -12.08 -13.42 -8.22
C ASP A 157 -12.16 -13.94 -9.67
N GLY A 158 -12.25 -15.26 -9.84
CA GLY A 158 -12.38 -15.95 -11.14
C GLY A 158 -11.12 -16.59 -11.73
N ALA A 159 -9.93 -16.44 -11.14
CA ALA A 159 -8.77 -17.24 -11.54
C ALA A 159 -8.79 -18.58 -10.78
N ASN A 160 -9.29 -19.64 -11.42
CA ASN A 160 -9.03 -21.01 -10.97
C ASN A 160 -7.54 -21.12 -10.61
N GLY A 161 -7.22 -21.68 -9.44
CA GLY A 161 -5.89 -21.71 -8.82
C GLY A 161 -4.82 -22.54 -9.55
N THR A 162 -4.71 -22.39 -10.87
CA THR A 162 -3.82 -23.13 -11.78
C THR A 162 -2.76 -22.26 -12.44
N HIS A 163 -2.71 -20.95 -12.14
CA HIS A 163 -1.69 -20.05 -12.67
C HIS A 163 -0.53 -19.87 -11.66
N PRO A 164 0.74 -19.89 -12.11
CA PRO A 164 1.88 -19.50 -11.29
C PRO A 164 1.69 -18.12 -10.64
N GLN A 165 1.97 -18.00 -9.34
CA GLN A 165 1.86 -16.75 -8.58
C GLN A 165 3.14 -16.48 -7.81
N HIS A 166 3.51 -15.23 -7.60
CA HIS A 166 4.53 -14.87 -6.61
C HIS A 166 4.03 -15.13 -5.18
N ASP A 167 4.96 -15.39 -4.27
CA ASP A 167 4.62 -15.56 -2.86
C ASP A 167 4.39 -14.18 -2.24
N PHE A 168 3.25 -14.00 -1.56
CA PHE A 168 2.90 -12.70 -1.00
C PHE A 168 2.30 -12.83 0.40
N VAL A 169 2.72 -11.94 1.30
CA VAL A 169 2.13 -11.74 2.63
C VAL A 169 1.85 -10.25 2.85
N ASN A 170 0.60 -9.94 3.20
CA ASN A 170 0.24 -8.65 3.78
C ASN A 170 0.24 -8.77 5.31
N GLY A 171 1.36 -8.42 5.95
CA GLY A 171 1.53 -8.45 7.40
C GLY A 171 1.22 -7.12 8.07
N ALA A 172 0.36 -6.30 7.46
CA ALA A 172 -0.09 -5.07 8.08
C ALA A 172 -0.94 -5.32 9.33
N VAL A 173 -0.72 -4.53 10.38
CA VAL A 173 -1.46 -4.63 11.64
C VAL A 173 -2.23 -3.33 11.89
N PRO A 174 -3.57 -3.37 11.90
CA PRO A 174 -4.39 -2.19 12.16
C PRO A 174 -4.10 -1.55 13.51
N GLY A 175 -4.13 -0.22 13.56
CA GLY A 175 -3.89 0.55 14.79
C GLY A 175 -2.44 0.52 15.29
N THR A 176 -1.49 0.14 14.44
CA THR A 176 -0.06 0.12 14.78
C THR A 176 0.75 1.14 13.99
N GLU A 177 1.85 1.56 14.60
CA GLU A 177 2.88 2.47 14.08
C GLU A 177 4.11 1.68 13.61
N SER A 178 5.03 2.37 12.92
CA SER A 178 6.32 1.80 12.51
C SER A 178 7.13 1.21 13.68
N ALA A 179 6.95 1.74 14.90
CA ALA A 179 7.59 1.25 16.12
C ALA A 179 7.23 -0.19 16.47
N TYR A 180 5.97 -0.56 16.25
CA TYR A 180 5.49 -1.92 16.47
C TYR A 180 6.17 -2.89 15.50
N SER A 181 6.09 -2.61 14.20
CA SER A 181 6.70 -3.46 13.17
C SER A 181 8.22 -3.49 13.24
N SER A 182 8.86 -2.39 13.64
CA SER A 182 10.29 -2.37 13.96
C SER A 182 10.63 -3.42 15.03
N SER A 183 9.75 -3.63 16.02
CA SER A 183 9.98 -4.55 17.13
C SER A 183 9.59 -5.99 16.77
N CYS A 184 8.52 -6.18 16.00
CA CYS A 184 7.91 -7.47 15.71
C CYS A 184 8.08 -7.95 14.26
N LEU A 185 9.04 -7.39 13.50
CA LEU A 185 9.20 -7.57 12.05
C LEU A 185 9.09 -9.02 11.58
N HIS A 186 9.75 -9.97 12.27
CA HIS A 186 9.79 -11.37 11.88
C HIS A 186 8.44 -12.09 11.93
N HIS A 187 7.45 -11.55 12.65
CA HIS A 187 6.09 -12.09 12.67
C HIS A 187 5.23 -11.61 11.51
N HIS A 188 5.60 -10.46 10.92
CA HIS A 188 4.78 -9.72 9.95
C HIS A 188 5.37 -9.69 8.55
N LEU A 189 6.53 -10.30 8.36
CA LEU A 189 7.20 -10.34 7.06
C LEU A 189 7.41 -11.78 6.64
N ILE A 190 7.17 -12.03 5.36
CA ILE A 190 7.56 -13.30 4.73
C ILE A 190 9.07 -13.50 4.92
N PRO A 191 9.54 -14.72 5.28
CA PRO A 191 10.96 -15.01 5.36
C PRO A 191 11.63 -14.75 4.01
N GLU A 192 12.88 -14.28 4.05
CA GLU A 192 13.70 -14.06 2.84
C GLU A 192 12.98 -13.25 1.75
N PRO A 193 12.45 -12.06 2.07
CA PRO A 193 11.72 -11.27 1.09
C PRO A 193 12.65 -10.72 0.02
N ASP A 194 12.15 -10.60 -1.21
CA ASP A 194 12.81 -9.94 -2.34
C ASP A 194 12.37 -8.48 -2.47
N LEU A 195 11.12 -8.19 -2.11
CA LEU A 195 10.49 -6.89 -2.20
C LEU A 195 9.60 -6.64 -0.97
N VAL A 196 9.74 -5.46 -0.37
CA VAL A 196 8.96 -5.04 0.79
C VAL A 196 8.32 -3.67 0.56
N PHE A 197 7.01 -3.59 0.74
CA PHE A 197 6.28 -2.32 0.79
C PHE A 197 6.09 -1.88 2.24
N VAL A 198 6.36 -0.60 2.52
CA VAL A 198 6.27 -0.01 3.87
C VAL A 198 5.30 1.17 3.85
N ASP A 199 4.22 1.09 4.64
CA ASP A 199 3.13 2.09 4.67
C ASP A 199 2.70 2.46 6.08
N TYR A 200 3.30 3.54 6.61
CA TYR A 200 3.01 4.08 7.93
C TYR A 200 2.70 5.59 7.93
N ALA A 201 2.52 6.20 6.75
CA ALA A 201 2.45 7.66 6.63
C ALA A 201 1.26 8.28 7.37
N VAL A 202 0.15 7.54 7.46
CA VAL A 202 -1.05 7.91 8.23
C VAL A 202 -0.98 7.42 9.68
N SER A 203 -0.30 6.31 9.93
CA SER A 203 -0.22 5.68 11.24
C SER A 203 0.72 6.42 12.19
N ASP A 204 1.90 6.81 11.71
CA ASP A 204 2.87 7.55 12.50
C ASP A 204 2.39 9.01 12.59
N LEU A 205 2.09 9.46 13.81
CA LEU A 205 1.57 10.81 14.05
C LEU A 205 2.67 11.85 13.88
N PRO A 206 2.53 12.87 13.02
CA PRO A 206 3.57 13.87 12.78
C PRO A 206 3.96 14.61 14.07
N SER A 207 5.26 14.73 14.35
CA SER A 207 5.79 15.36 15.57
C SER A 207 6.48 16.70 15.28
N ALA A 208 6.30 17.69 16.16
CA ALA A 208 6.84 19.03 15.99
C ALA A 208 8.39 19.17 16.04
N PRO A 209 9.16 18.40 16.84
CA PRO A 209 10.60 18.49 16.80
C PRO A 209 11.21 17.55 15.74
N TRP A 210 12.01 18.13 14.83
CA TRP A 210 12.76 17.48 13.74
C TRP A 210 13.90 16.56 14.18
N THR A 211 14.04 16.30 15.48
CA THR A 211 15.20 15.58 16.03
C THR A 211 15.10 14.08 15.74
N SER A 212 16.25 13.44 15.51
CA SER A 212 16.38 11.99 15.25
C SER A 212 15.83 11.09 16.36
N GLU A 213 15.60 11.61 17.57
CA GLU A 213 15.10 10.85 18.73
C GLU A 213 13.56 10.80 18.84
N GLY A 214 12.82 11.37 17.88
CA GLY A 214 11.35 11.36 17.89
C GLY A 214 10.76 9.95 17.71
N HIS A 215 9.54 9.76 18.24
CA HIS A 215 8.77 8.51 18.19
C HIS A 215 8.35 8.07 16.76
N ILE A 216 8.66 8.84 15.73
CA ILE A 216 8.40 8.53 14.31
C ILE A 216 9.70 8.12 13.61
N ARG A 217 10.67 9.05 13.61
CA ARG A 217 11.89 8.94 12.80
C ARG A 217 12.72 7.74 13.22
N ARG A 218 12.96 7.60 14.53
CA ARG A 218 13.78 6.52 15.07
C ARG A 218 13.22 5.12 14.78
N PRO A 219 11.93 4.82 15.06
CA PRO A 219 11.39 3.51 14.74
C PRO A 219 11.28 3.25 13.24
N MET A 220 10.87 4.24 12.44
CA MET A 220 10.78 4.07 10.99
C MET A 220 12.16 3.81 10.36
N GLU A 221 13.17 4.60 10.72
CA GLU A 221 14.53 4.40 10.22
C GLU A 221 15.09 3.04 10.67
N ARG A 222 14.85 2.65 11.92
CA ARG A 222 15.24 1.32 12.41
C ARG A 222 14.55 0.22 11.61
N LEU A 223 13.26 0.34 11.33
CA LEU A 223 12.50 -0.60 10.52
C LEU A 223 13.08 -0.71 9.11
N VAL A 224 13.28 0.42 8.43
CA VAL A 224 13.88 0.48 7.09
C VAL A 224 15.25 -0.18 7.08
N ARG A 225 16.12 0.15 8.03
CA ARG A 225 17.46 -0.45 8.13
C ARG A 225 17.40 -1.96 8.37
N LYS A 226 16.52 -2.43 9.27
CA LYS A 226 16.33 -3.87 9.51
C LYS A 226 15.93 -4.60 8.23
N VAL A 227 14.99 -4.06 7.46
CA VAL A 227 14.56 -4.67 6.19
C VAL A 227 15.70 -4.65 5.17
N LEU A 228 16.41 -3.53 5.01
CA LEU A 228 17.51 -3.39 4.05
C LEU A 228 18.72 -4.28 4.36
N ASP A 229 18.89 -4.67 5.63
CA ASP A 229 19.98 -5.50 6.16
C ASP A 229 19.64 -7.00 6.23
N LEU A 230 18.42 -7.39 5.85
CA LEU A 230 18.08 -8.81 5.72
C LEU A 230 19.03 -9.52 4.72
N PRO A 231 19.30 -10.83 4.90
CA PRO A 231 20.25 -11.57 4.06
C PRO A 231 19.96 -11.47 2.55
N THR A 232 18.68 -11.47 2.17
CA THR A 232 18.23 -11.32 0.78
C THR A 232 18.40 -9.92 0.20
N ARG A 233 18.77 -8.93 1.03
CA ARG A 233 18.94 -7.52 0.65
C ARG A 233 17.74 -7.01 -0.17
N PRO A 234 16.50 -7.10 0.35
CA PRO A 234 15.29 -6.81 -0.41
C PRO A 234 15.28 -5.39 -0.99
N ALA A 235 14.53 -5.24 -2.08
CA ALA A 235 14.03 -3.95 -2.51
C ALA A 235 13.00 -3.41 -1.51
N VAL A 236 13.03 -2.11 -1.22
CA VAL A 236 12.05 -1.46 -0.36
C VAL A 236 11.38 -0.33 -1.12
N VAL A 237 10.05 -0.30 -1.10
CA VAL A 237 9.23 0.78 -1.67
C VAL A 237 8.42 1.41 -0.55
N LEU A 238 8.57 2.72 -0.36
CA LEU A 238 7.74 3.48 0.57
C LEU A 238 6.40 3.79 -0.09
N VAL A 239 5.31 3.40 0.55
CA VAL A 239 3.97 3.75 0.12
C VAL A 239 3.41 4.71 1.14
N ASN A 240 3.04 5.91 0.71
CA ASN A 240 2.46 6.91 1.58
C ASN A 240 0.97 7.02 1.28
N MET A 241 0.17 6.21 2.00
CA MET A 241 -1.27 6.40 2.01
C MET A 241 -1.63 7.73 2.71
N PHE A 242 -2.88 8.16 2.52
CA PHE A 242 -3.39 9.40 3.10
C PHE A 242 -4.83 9.22 3.58
N ALA A 243 -5.19 9.91 4.65
CA ALA A 243 -6.54 9.95 5.19
C ALA A 243 -6.88 11.36 5.69
N MET A 244 -8.12 11.79 5.45
CA MET A 244 -8.58 13.16 5.75
C MET A 244 -8.70 13.45 7.25
N GLY A 245 -9.16 12.47 8.04
CA GLY A 245 -9.35 12.59 9.48
C GLY A 245 -8.02 12.75 10.23
N PRO A 246 -7.10 11.77 10.15
CA PRO A 246 -5.79 11.84 10.81
C PRO A 246 -4.94 13.05 10.38
N SER A 247 -5.13 13.53 9.14
CA SER A 247 -4.45 14.73 8.65
C SER A 247 -5.13 16.04 9.07
N TYR A 248 -6.27 16.00 9.76
CA TYR A 248 -7.12 17.17 10.04
C TYR A 248 -7.45 17.97 8.76
N GLY A 249 -7.59 17.29 7.62
CA GLY A 249 -7.78 17.89 6.30
C GLY A 249 -6.57 18.68 5.76
N LYS A 250 -5.39 18.56 6.38
CA LYS A 250 -4.18 19.31 6.00
C LYS A 250 -3.24 18.44 5.18
N TYR A 251 -2.90 18.90 3.97
CA TYR A 251 -1.95 18.23 3.06
C TYR A 251 -0.63 17.79 3.73
N TRP A 252 -0.10 18.62 4.64
CA TRP A 252 1.22 18.45 5.22
C TRP A 252 1.22 17.72 6.57
N TYR A 253 0.05 17.39 7.14
CA TYR A 253 -0.04 16.78 8.47
C TYR A 253 -0.04 15.25 8.37
N THR A 254 1.09 14.69 7.93
CA THR A 254 1.35 13.24 7.91
C THR A 254 2.84 12.96 8.13
N ALA A 255 3.21 11.75 8.55
CA ALA A 255 4.61 11.35 8.68
C ALA A 255 5.35 11.22 7.34
N GLU A 256 4.64 11.31 6.20
CA GLU A 256 5.25 11.30 4.86
C GLU A 256 6.36 12.34 4.72
N ARG A 257 6.25 13.50 5.38
CA ARG A 257 7.31 14.53 5.35
C ARG A 257 8.66 13.97 5.82
N ASP A 258 8.67 13.27 6.95
CA ASP A 258 9.87 12.62 7.48
C ASP A 258 10.30 11.44 6.61
N PHE A 259 9.33 10.68 6.09
CA PHE A 259 9.62 9.50 5.28
C PHE A 259 10.29 9.85 3.94
N MET A 260 10.01 11.04 3.39
CA MET A 260 10.68 11.52 2.18
C MET A 260 12.17 11.79 2.40
N GLU A 261 12.59 12.14 3.61
CA GLU A 261 14.03 12.24 3.94
C GLU A 261 14.68 10.85 3.95
N PHE A 262 13.99 9.83 4.47
CA PHE A 262 14.49 8.45 4.36
C PHE A 262 14.49 7.95 2.92
N ALA A 263 13.49 8.31 2.12
CA ALA A 263 13.43 7.97 0.71
C ALA A 263 14.68 8.46 -0.03
N THR A 264 15.06 9.73 0.20
CA THR A 264 16.24 10.33 -0.43
C THR A 264 17.55 9.76 0.11
N TYR A 265 17.69 9.64 1.43
CA TYR A 265 18.92 9.15 2.07
C TYR A 265 19.22 7.68 1.75
N TYR A 266 18.23 6.79 1.86
CA TYR A 266 18.37 5.37 1.56
C TYR A 266 18.11 5.03 0.08
N SER A 267 17.79 6.04 -0.74
CA SER A 267 17.47 5.92 -2.16
C SER A 267 16.33 4.93 -2.47
N LEU A 268 15.26 4.99 -1.67
CA LEU A 268 14.08 4.12 -1.76
C LEU A 268 13.01 4.74 -2.66
N PRO A 269 12.52 4.05 -3.69
CA PRO A 269 11.35 4.50 -4.42
C PRO A 269 10.17 4.79 -3.47
N ALA A 270 9.46 5.89 -3.71
CA ALA A 270 8.34 6.33 -2.89
C ALA A 270 7.16 6.74 -3.77
N VAL A 271 5.96 6.33 -3.34
CA VAL A 271 4.68 6.73 -3.95
C VAL A 271 3.79 7.38 -2.90
N SER A 272 2.86 8.24 -3.33
CA SER A 272 2.01 9.03 -2.45
C SER A 272 0.59 9.21 -2.99
N LEU A 273 -0.40 8.84 -2.18
CA LEU A 273 -1.80 9.09 -2.48
C LEU A 273 -2.11 10.59 -2.50
N LYS A 274 -1.60 11.34 -1.50
CA LYS A 274 -1.93 12.76 -1.38
C LYS A 274 -1.32 13.59 -2.50
N ALA A 275 -0.10 13.26 -2.95
CA ALA A 275 0.54 13.94 -4.07
C ALA A 275 -0.18 13.65 -5.39
N ALA A 276 -0.71 12.44 -5.57
CA ALA A 276 -1.49 12.09 -6.75
C ALA A 276 -2.85 12.80 -6.80
N VAL A 277 -3.49 13.01 -5.65
CA VAL A 277 -4.91 13.41 -5.59
C VAL A 277 -5.10 14.89 -5.29
N LEU A 278 -4.47 15.40 -4.23
CA LEU A 278 -4.84 16.70 -3.66
C LEU A 278 -4.53 17.88 -4.58
N PRO A 279 -3.37 17.96 -5.26
CA PRO A 279 -3.09 19.07 -6.17
C PRO A 279 -4.14 19.21 -7.28
N ALA A 280 -4.46 18.11 -7.97
CA ALA A 280 -5.46 18.11 -9.04
C ALA A 280 -6.88 18.37 -8.52
N ALA A 281 -7.22 17.83 -7.35
CA ALA A 281 -8.52 18.06 -6.73
C ALA A 281 -8.75 19.52 -6.33
N TYR A 282 -7.74 20.21 -5.80
CA TYR A 282 -7.85 21.59 -5.36
C TYR A 282 -7.63 22.62 -6.47
N ALA A 283 -6.78 22.32 -7.47
CA ALA A 283 -6.57 23.21 -8.61
C ALA A 283 -7.81 23.29 -9.53
N GLY A 284 -8.67 22.27 -9.51
CA GLY A 284 -9.82 22.15 -10.41
C GLY A 284 -9.40 21.84 -11.85
N GLY A 285 -10.36 21.47 -12.69
CA GLY A 285 -10.12 21.12 -14.09
C GLY A 285 -10.95 19.93 -14.57
N PRO A 286 -10.95 19.63 -15.88
CA PRO A 286 -11.74 18.55 -16.47
C PRO A 286 -11.29 17.15 -16.00
N GLU A 287 -10.03 17.01 -15.57
CA GLU A 287 -9.43 15.76 -15.11
C GLU A 287 -9.39 15.62 -13.57
N LYS A 288 -10.10 16.50 -12.84
CA LYS A 288 -10.07 16.49 -11.37
C LYS A 288 -10.52 15.13 -10.82
N LEU A 289 -9.74 14.61 -9.87
CA LEU A 289 -10.14 13.43 -9.12
C LEU A 289 -11.19 13.78 -8.08
N ALA A 290 -12.24 12.96 -8.01
CA ALA A 290 -13.37 13.15 -7.11
C ALA A 290 -12.98 12.76 -5.67
N LEU A 291 -12.74 13.76 -4.80
CA LEU A 291 -12.32 13.55 -3.41
C LEU A 291 -13.29 12.66 -2.64
N GLY A 292 -14.60 12.90 -2.76
CA GLY A 292 -15.62 12.07 -2.13
C GLY A 292 -15.53 10.61 -2.56
N ALA A 293 -15.28 10.32 -3.83
CA ALA A 293 -15.12 8.94 -4.32
C ALA A 293 -13.82 8.26 -3.85
N ILE A 294 -12.78 9.04 -3.54
CA ILE A 294 -11.49 8.53 -3.06
C ILE A 294 -11.52 8.28 -1.55
N PHE A 295 -12.16 9.18 -0.79
CA PHE A 295 -12.21 9.17 0.67
C PHE A 295 -13.60 8.76 1.22
N ASN A 296 -14.37 7.98 0.45
CA ASN A 296 -15.66 7.44 0.91
C ASN A 296 -15.54 6.25 1.88
N GLY A 297 -14.35 5.70 2.14
CA GLY A 297 -14.14 4.73 3.21
C GLY A 297 -14.37 5.29 4.63
N GLY A 298 -14.67 6.59 4.73
CA GLY A 298 -14.76 7.38 5.95
C GLY A 298 -13.56 8.31 6.08
N LEU A 299 -13.61 9.23 7.05
CA LEU A 299 -12.52 10.20 7.23
C LEU A 299 -11.17 9.54 7.55
N ASN A 300 -11.20 8.38 8.22
CA ASN A 300 -9.97 7.70 8.69
C ASN A 300 -9.32 6.77 7.66
N HIS A 301 -10.03 6.37 6.61
CA HIS A 301 -9.53 5.40 5.64
C HIS A 301 -10.04 5.75 4.24
N PRO A 302 -9.16 5.84 3.23
CA PRO A 302 -9.61 5.97 1.86
C PRO A 302 -10.45 4.75 1.45
N GLY A 303 -11.41 4.97 0.55
CA GLY A 303 -12.17 3.89 -0.05
C GLY A 303 -11.43 3.24 -1.22
N ARG A 304 -12.15 2.48 -2.04
CA ARG A 304 -11.59 1.80 -3.24
C ARG A 304 -10.93 2.77 -4.21
N GLY A 305 -11.42 4.00 -4.34
CA GLY A 305 -10.79 5.02 -5.18
C GLY A 305 -9.33 5.29 -4.77
N GLY A 306 -9.07 5.52 -3.49
CA GLY A 306 -7.69 5.76 -3.03
C GLY A 306 -6.77 4.56 -3.21
N HIS A 307 -7.29 3.34 -3.02
CA HIS A 307 -6.54 2.11 -3.28
C HIS A 307 -6.24 1.88 -4.76
N VAL A 308 -7.19 2.18 -5.67
CA VAL A 308 -6.97 2.13 -7.11
C VAL A 308 -5.94 3.16 -7.55
N VAL A 309 -6.00 4.39 -7.03
CA VAL A 309 -5.01 5.44 -7.33
C VAL A 309 -3.60 4.98 -6.98
N VAL A 310 -3.37 4.50 -5.76
CA VAL A 310 -2.02 4.06 -5.35
C VAL A 310 -1.55 2.83 -6.13
N PHE A 311 -2.45 1.88 -6.41
CA PHE A 311 -2.16 0.77 -7.31
C PHE A 311 -1.64 1.25 -8.68
N GLU A 312 -2.35 2.18 -9.33
CA GLU A 312 -1.94 2.70 -10.63
C GLU A 312 -0.65 3.51 -10.57
N VAL A 313 -0.40 4.23 -9.48
CA VAL A 313 0.89 4.91 -9.24
C VAL A 313 2.03 3.88 -9.12
N LEU A 314 1.81 2.75 -8.45
CA LEU A 314 2.81 1.66 -8.37
C LEU A 314 3.08 1.03 -9.74
N VAL A 315 2.04 0.75 -10.54
CA VAL A 315 2.20 0.28 -11.93
C VAL A 315 3.00 1.31 -12.76
N THR A 316 2.70 2.59 -12.57
CA THR A 316 3.42 3.69 -13.23
C THR A 316 4.89 3.73 -12.80
N LEU A 317 5.20 3.49 -11.52
CA LEU A 317 6.56 3.39 -11.01
C LEU A 317 7.32 2.23 -11.66
N VAL A 318 6.70 1.06 -11.79
CA VAL A 318 7.30 -0.09 -12.50
C VAL A 318 7.60 0.27 -13.96
N MET A 319 6.62 0.81 -14.69
CA MET A 319 6.83 1.21 -16.08
C MET A 319 7.92 2.28 -16.23
N LYS A 320 7.96 3.27 -15.32
CA LYS A 320 8.97 4.35 -15.33
C LYS A 320 10.36 3.82 -15.04
N THR A 321 10.48 2.81 -14.18
CA THR A 321 11.77 2.19 -13.86
C THR A 321 12.24 1.30 -15.00
N GLN A 322 11.38 0.48 -15.61
CA GLN A 322 11.79 -0.41 -16.72
C GLN A 322 12.14 0.33 -18.03
N ARG A 323 11.47 1.44 -18.37
CA ARG A 323 11.68 2.19 -19.64
C ARG A 323 13.11 2.67 -19.92
N ARG A 324 14.01 2.73 -18.92
CA ARG A 324 15.41 3.18 -19.12
C ARG A 324 16.42 2.04 -19.32
N PHE A 325 16.04 0.79 -19.11
CA PHE A 325 16.91 -0.38 -19.32
C PHE A 325 16.53 -1.19 -20.57
N TRP A 326 15.42 -0.84 -21.22
CA TRP A 326 14.79 -1.65 -22.28
C TRP A 326 14.91 -1.02 -23.68
N ARG A 327 15.96 -0.24 -23.94
CA ARG A 327 16.37 0.04 -25.33
C ARG A 327 17.62 -0.79 -25.60
N PRO A 328 17.61 -1.67 -26.62
CA PRO A 328 18.80 -2.42 -27.01
C PRO A 328 19.96 -1.50 -27.37
#